data_AF-A0A968CWN0-F1
#
_entry.id   AF-A0A968CWN0-F1
#
_cell.length_a   1.000
_cell.length_b   1.000
_cell.length_c   1.000
_cell.angle_alpha   90.00
_cell.angle_beta   90.00
_cell.angle_gamma   90.00
#
_symmetry.space_group_name_H-M   'P 1'
#
loop_
_entity.id
_entity.type
_entity.pdbx_description
1 polymer ?
#
loop_
_entity_poly.entity_id
_entity_poly.type
_entity_poly.pdbx_seq_one_letter_code
_entity_poly.pdbx_strand_id
1 'polypeptide(L)'
;MLGFIRRYTNWLHTQWPAGVVEKLPEVKEDYSTNIPGLYIVGDLTGIPLLKFSSDAGARVVQTILNDSDFRKKRAEDTDMLDVAIVGAGVSGMAASLEAQKAGLTFKVFEATEPFSTIVNFPKGKPIYTYPREMVPAGELQFSATVKEPLVEELKEQTLG
;
A
#
# COMPACT_ATOMS: atom_id res chain seq x y z
N MET A 1 28.36 36.34 18.47
CA MET A 1 27.78 35.81 17.22
C MET A 1 27.20 34.39 17.36
N LEU A 2 27.89 33.43 17.99
CA LEU A 2 27.40 32.04 18.16
C LEU A 2 26.10 31.89 18.98
N GLY A 3 25.84 32.75 19.97
CA GLY A 3 24.65 32.64 20.82
C GLY A 3 23.33 32.93 20.10
N PHE A 4 23.34 33.81 19.11
CA PHE A 4 22.17 34.12 18.30
C PHE A 4 21.83 32.96 17.36
N ILE A 5 22.85 32.40 16.70
CA ILE A 5 22.70 31.20 15.86
C ILE A 5 22.15 30.04 16.70
N ARG A 6 22.70 29.78 17.89
CA ARG A 6 22.21 28.71 18.78
C ARG A 6 20.76 28.90 19.24
N ARG A 7 20.37 30.14 19.57
CA ARG A 7 18.97 30.45 19.94
C ARG A 7 18.03 30.27 18.75
N TYR A 8 18.46 30.73 17.57
CA TYR A 8 17.71 30.60 16.33
C TYR A 8 17.54 29.13 15.93
N THR A 9 18.59 28.30 16.01
CA THR A 9 18.50 26.86 15.73
C THR A 9 17.62 26.12 16.74
N ASN A 10 17.71 26.47 18.03
CA ASN A 10 16.84 25.87 19.05
C ASN A 10 15.37 26.24 18.86
N TRP A 11 15.10 27.48 18.45
CA TRP A 11 13.76 27.95 18.10
C TRP A 11 13.23 27.26 16.82
N LEU A 12 14.06 27.13 15.78
CA LEU A 12 13.75 26.42 14.53
C LEU A 12 13.42 24.93 14.76
N HIS A 13 14.18 24.26 15.63
CA HIS A 13 13.98 22.82 15.88
C HIS A 13 12.74 22.53 16.75
N THR A 14 12.09 23.59 17.28
CA THR A 14 10.86 23.60 18.09
C THR A 14 10.78 22.64 19.28
N GLN A 15 11.87 21.91 19.60
CA GLN A 15 11.84 20.74 20.49
C GLN A 15 10.61 19.86 20.26
N TRP A 16 10.14 19.76 19.01
CA TRP A 16 9.10 18.80 18.67
C TRP A 16 9.63 17.45 19.14
N PRO A 17 8.86 16.65 19.90
CA PRO A 17 9.28 15.31 20.20
C PRO A 17 9.36 14.57 18.86
N ALA A 18 10.55 14.58 18.26
CA ALA A 18 10.95 13.54 17.35
C ALA A 18 10.93 12.31 18.24
N GLY A 19 9.83 11.57 18.19
CA GLY A 19 9.68 10.33 18.93
C GLY A 19 10.83 9.38 18.63
N VAL A 20 10.85 8.24 19.28
CA VAL A 20 11.76 7.16 18.87
C VAL A 20 11.47 6.84 17.40
N VAL A 21 12.52 6.71 16.58
CA VAL A 21 12.36 6.27 15.19
C VAL A 21 11.61 4.95 15.20
N GLU A 22 10.40 4.94 14.62
CA GLU A 22 9.59 3.74 14.49
C GLU A 22 10.36 2.71 13.66
N LYS A 23 10.48 1.49 14.18
CA LYS A 23 11.14 0.40 13.45
C LYS A 23 10.16 -0.17 12.44
N LEU A 24 10.42 0.07 11.17
CA LEU A 24 9.68 -0.56 10.08
C LEU A 24 10.09 -2.03 9.89
N PRO A 25 9.20 -2.89 9.39
CA PRO A 25 9.54 -4.25 9.02
C PRO A 25 10.62 -4.26 7.92
N GLU A 26 11.45 -5.29 7.91
CA GLU A 26 12.38 -5.54 6.81
C GLU A 26 11.61 -6.13 5.62
N VAL A 27 11.65 -5.42 4.49
CA VAL A 27 10.96 -5.80 3.26
C VAL A 27 11.97 -5.79 2.13
N LYS A 28 12.04 -6.89 1.37
CA LYS A 28 12.91 -7.00 0.20
C LYS A 28 12.28 -6.31 -1.02
N GLU A 29 13.05 -6.18 -2.10
CA GLU A 29 12.59 -5.54 -3.35
C GLU A 29 11.39 -6.26 -4.00
N ASP A 30 11.22 -7.56 -3.76
CA ASP A 30 10.10 -8.38 -4.22
C ASP A 30 8.89 -8.36 -3.27
N TYR A 31 8.92 -7.48 -2.25
CA TYR A 31 7.95 -7.33 -1.17
C TYR A 31 7.90 -8.49 -0.16
N SER A 32 8.79 -9.48 -0.28
CA SER A 32 8.87 -10.58 0.68
C SER A 32 9.50 -10.15 2.00
N THR A 33 9.15 -10.85 3.07
CA THR A 33 9.70 -10.64 4.42
C THR A 33 10.65 -11.77 4.80
N ASN A 34 11.10 -11.79 6.06
CA ASN A 34 11.82 -12.92 6.65
C ASN A 34 10.90 -14.11 7.00
N ILE A 35 9.58 -13.95 6.88
CA ILE A 35 8.59 -15.02 7.12
C ILE A 35 8.11 -15.53 5.76
N PRO A 36 8.35 -16.81 5.42
CA PRO A 36 7.90 -17.39 4.15
C PRO A 36 6.38 -17.29 3.96
N GLY A 37 5.94 -16.83 2.80
CA GLY A 37 4.52 -16.61 2.48
C GLY A 37 3.93 -15.31 3.04
N LEU A 38 4.69 -14.52 3.79
CA LEU A 38 4.29 -13.20 4.26
C LEU A 38 4.98 -12.11 3.44
N TYR A 39 4.16 -11.20 2.92
CA TYR A 39 4.58 -10.08 2.09
C TYR A 39 4.02 -8.77 2.65
N ILE A 40 4.72 -7.66 2.40
CA ILE A 40 4.34 -6.33 2.89
C ILE A 40 4.38 -5.33 1.74
N VAL A 41 3.26 -4.62 1.54
CA VAL A 41 3.07 -3.65 0.45
C VAL A 41 2.40 -2.37 0.95
N GLY A 42 2.52 -1.29 0.17
CA GLY A 42 1.96 0.02 0.51
C GLY A 42 2.79 0.76 1.55
N ASP A 43 2.15 1.56 2.41
CA ASP A 43 2.84 2.56 3.24
C ASP A 43 3.89 1.97 4.21
N LEU A 44 3.74 0.70 4.63
CA LEU A 44 4.74 0.01 5.46
C LEU A 44 6.09 -0.17 4.77
N THR A 45 6.15 -0.04 3.44
CA THR A 45 7.40 -0.03 2.66
C THR A 45 8.15 1.30 2.73
N GLY A 46 7.56 2.33 3.37
CA GLY A 46 8.20 3.62 3.65
C GLY A 46 7.91 4.73 2.63
N ILE A 47 7.21 4.46 1.52
CA ILE A 47 6.86 5.47 0.51
C ILE A 47 5.33 5.55 0.35
N PRO A 48 4.65 6.50 1.02
CA PRO A 48 3.18 6.59 1.03
C PRO A 48 2.64 7.33 -0.20
N LEU A 49 2.91 6.81 -1.39
CA LEU A 49 2.48 7.40 -2.67
C LEU A 49 1.51 6.47 -3.39
N LEU A 50 0.36 6.99 -3.81
CA LEU A 50 -0.76 6.21 -4.38
C LEU A 50 -0.33 5.22 -5.47
N LYS A 51 0.46 5.69 -6.45
CA LYS A 51 0.91 4.84 -7.56
C LYS A 51 1.88 3.75 -7.13
N PHE A 52 2.77 4.05 -6.18
CA PHE A 52 3.69 3.05 -5.62
C PHE A 52 2.93 2.02 -4.79
N SER A 53 1.97 2.46 -3.96
CA SER A 53 1.13 1.53 -3.19
C SER A 53 0.32 0.60 -4.08
N SER A 54 -0.25 1.12 -5.17
CA SER A 54 -0.96 0.31 -6.17
C SER A 54 -0.04 -0.65 -6.92
N ASP A 55 1.11 -0.16 -7.40
CA ASP A 55 2.09 -0.98 -8.12
C ASP A 55 2.63 -2.11 -7.25
N ALA A 56 2.95 -1.82 -5.98
CA ALA A 56 3.38 -2.82 -5.00
C ALA A 56 2.32 -3.91 -4.80
N GLY A 57 1.05 -3.51 -4.64
CA GLY A 57 -0.07 -4.44 -4.48
C GLY A 57 -0.24 -5.40 -5.67
N ALA A 58 -0.06 -4.93 -6.90
CA ALA A 58 -0.11 -5.81 -8.06
C ALA A 58 1.14 -6.70 -8.17
N ARG A 59 2.33 -6.12 -8.03
CA ARG A 59 3.59 -6.86 -8.16
C ARG A 59 3.74 -7.98 -7.14
N VAL A 60 3.27 -7.80 -5.91
CA VAL A 60 3.37 -8.85 -4.89
C VAL A 60 2.58 -10.11 -5.28
N VAL A 61 1.43 -9.97 -5.94
CA VAL A 61 0.66 -11.12 -6.44
C VAL A 61 1.43 -11.83 -7.54
N GLN A 62 2.10 -11.08 -8.43
CA GLN A 62 2.98 -11.65 -9.45
C GLN A 62 4.18 -12.39 -8.81
N THR A 63 4.75 -11.86 -7.73
CA THR A 63 5.78 -12.56 -6.94
C THR A 63 5.24 -13.87 -6.38
N ILE A 64 4.05 -13.86 -5.75
CA ILE A 64 3.41 -15.06 -5.18
C ILE A 64 3.16 -16.12 -6.25
N LEU A 65 2.67 -15.75 -7.43
CA LEU A 65 2.43 -16.68 -8.54
C LEU A 65 3.72 -17.36 -9.04
N ASN A 66 4.84 -16.64 -8.98
CA ASN A 66 6.14 -17.15 -9.39
C ASN A 66 6.85 -17.99 -8.32
N ASP A 67 6.39 -17.95 -7.07
CA ASP A 67 6.90 -18.76 -5.97
C ASP A 67 6.60 -20.26 -6.21
N SER A 68 7.63 -21.10 -6.20
CA SER A 68 7.49 -22.55 -6.38
C SER A 68 6.83 -23.24 -5.19
N ASP A 69 7.08 -22.77 -3.98
CA ASP A 69 6.52 -23.36 -2.76
C ASP A 69 5.03 -23.05 -2.66
N PHE A 70 4.62 -21.83 -3.05
CA PHE A 70 3.21 -21.48 -3.18
C PHE A 70 2.49 -22.41 -4.17
N ARG A 71 3.03 -22.55 -5.39
CA ARG A 71 2.43 -23.41 -6.43
C ARG A 71 2.29 -24.86 -5.99
N LYS A 72 3.27 -25.38 -5.25
CA LYS A 72 3.20 -26.73 -4.69
C LYS A 72 2.08 -26.86 -3.64
N LYS A 73 2.04 -25.96 -2.66
CA LYS A 73 1.02 -26.00 -1.58
C LYS A 73 -0.40 -25.84 -2.13
N ARG A 74 -0.60 -24.95 -3.09
CA ARG A 74 -1.88 -24.75 -3.77
C ARG A 74 -2.38 -26.01 -4.48
N ALA A 75 -1.48 -26.84 -5.00
CA ALA A 75 -1.85 -28.10 -5.64
C ALA A 75 -2.20 -29.21 -4.63
N GLU A 76 -1.73 -29.09 -3.38
CA GLU A 76 -1.94 -30.08 -2.32
C GLU A 76 -3.23 -29.84 -1.53
N ASP A 77 -3.63 -28.58 -1.34
CA ASP A 77 -4.80 -28.19 -0.53
C ASP A 77 -5.67 -27.17 -1.27
N THR A 78 -6.82 -27.62 -1.78
CA THR A 78 -7.78 -26.79 -2.51
C THR A 78 -8.79 -26.08 -1.62
N ASP A 79 -8.87 -26.45 -0.33
CA ASP A 79 -9.81 -25.85 0.63
C ASP A 79 -9.21 -24.60 1.30
N MET A 80 -7.89 -24.42 1.21
CA MET A 80 -7.19 -23.23 1.67
C MET A 80 -7.33 -22.05 0.68
N LEU A 81 -7.42 -20.83 1.22
CA LEU A 81 -7.32 -19.62 0.39
C LEU A 81 -5.90 -19.47 -0.15
N ASP A 82 -5.79 -19.10 -1.43
CA ASP A 82 -4.51 -18.79 -2.07
C ASP A 82 -3.88 -17.53 -1.45
N VAL A 83 -4.68 -16.49 -1.19
CA VAL A 83 -4.20 -15.20 -0.66
C VAL A 83 -5.15 -14.65 0.41
N ALA A 84 -4.59 -14.28 1.56
CA ALA A 84 -5.28 -13.47 2.58
C ALA A 84 -4.71 -12.05 2.55
N ILE A 85 -5.54 -11.06 2.22
CA ILE A 85 -5.14 -9.66 2.11
C ILE A 85 -5.61 -8.93 3.36
N VAL A 86 -4.68 -8.35 4.12
CA VAL A 86 -4.99 -7.61 5.35
C VAL A 86 -4.85 -6.12 5.09
N GLY A 87 -5.98 -5.41 5.14
CA GLY A 87 -6.13 -3.98 4.85
C GLY A 87 -6.72 -3.74 3.45
N ALA A 88 -7.85 -3.04 3.36
CA ALA A 88 -8.48 -2.61 2.12
C ALA A 88 -8.06 -1.17 1.74
N GLY A 89 -6.77 -0.88 1.86
CA GLY A 89 -6.16 0.33 1.31
C GLY A 89 -5.88 0.18 -0.19
N VAL A 90 -5.20 1.16 -0.78
CA VAL A 90 -4.87 1.15 -2.22
C VAL A 90 -4.04 -0.08 -2.62
N SER A 91 -3.04 -0.45 -1.81
CA SER A 91 -2.21 -1.64 -2.08
C SER A 91 -3.00 -2.94 -1.94
N GLY A 92 -3.83 -3.06 -0.91
CA GLY A 92 -4.66 -4.25 -0.69
C GLY A 92 -5.71 -4.44 -1.79
N MET A 93 -6.36 -3.36 -2.22
CA MET A 93 -7.33 -3.43 -3.32
C MET A 93 -6.67 -3.66 -4.68
N ALA A 94 -5.47 -3.13 -4.91
CA ALA A 94 -4.68 -3.47 -6.10
C ALA A 94 -4.27 -4.95 -6.10
N ALA A 95 -3.87 -5.50 -4.95
CA ALA A 95 -3.59 -6.92 -4.80
C ALA A 95 -4.84 -7.78 -5.02
N SER A 96 -6.03 -7.35 -4.56
CA SER A 96 -7.26 -8.10 -4.81
C SER A 96 -7.64 -8.16 -6.28
N LEU A 97 -7.48 -7.05 -7.01
CA LEU A 97 -7.72 -7.02 -8.46
C LEU A 97 -6.75 -7.94 -9.21
N GLU A 98 -5.46 -7.88 -8.88
CA GLU A 98 -4.46 -8.74 -9.52
C GLU A 98 -4.67 -10.23 -9.16
N ALA A 99 -5.06 -10.54 -7.92
CA ALA A 99 -5.40 -11.89 -7.50
C ALA A 99 -6.64 -12.42 -8.23
N GLN A 100 -7.68 -11.58 -8.40
CA GLN A 100 -8.87 -11.93 -9.17
C GLN A 100 -8.50 -12.24 -10.63
N LYS A 101 -7.70 -11.37 -11.26
CA LYS A 101 -7.21 -11.55 -12.63
C LYS A 101 -6.42 -12.84 -12.82
N ALA A 102 -5.63 -13.21 -11.81
CA ALA A 102 -4.86 -14.45 -11.81
C ALA A 102 -5.68 -15.71 -11.48
N GLY A 103 -6.97 -15.58 -11.17
CA GLY A 103 -7.84 -16.70 -10.80
C GLY A 103 -7.50 -17.33 -9.45
N LEU A 104 -6.92 -16.54 -8.53
CA LEU A 104 -6.61 -16.97 -7.17
C LEU A 104 -7.84 -16.86 -6.26
N THR A 105 -7.97 -17.78 -5.31
CA THR A 105 -8.96 -17.64 -4.23
C THR A 105 -8.41 -16.67 -3.17
N PHE A 106 -9.14 -15.60 -2.88
CA PHE A 106 -8.67 -14.63 -1.88
C PHE A 106 -9.79 -14.07 -1.01
N LYS A 107 -9.38 -13.51 0.13
CA LYS A 107 -10.25 -12.68 0.97
C LYS A 107 -9.51 -11.42 1.41
N VAL A 108 -10.24 -10.31 1.43
CA VAL A 108 -9.77 -9.03 1.97
C VAL A 108 -10.35 -8.86 3.37
N PHE A 109 -9.49 -8.56 4.33
CA PHE A 109 -9.83 -8.29 5.72
C PHE A 109 -9.56 -6.81 6.00
N GLU A 110 -10.61 -6.03 6.23
CA GLU A 110 -10.52 -4.62 6.58
C GLU A 110 -11.16 -4.39 7.96
N ALA A 111 -10.49 -3.62 8.80
CA ALA A 111 -10.95 -3.35 10.16
C ALA A 111 -12.13 -2.36 10.18
N THR A 112 -12.22 -1.50 9.18
CA THR A 112 -13.20 -0.42 9.10
C THR A 112 -13.98 -0.46 7.78
N GLU A 113 -13.62 0.40 6.82
CA GLU A 113 -14.20 0.45 5.48
C GLU A 113 -13.08 0.49 4.42
N PRO A 114 -13.36 0.07 3.18
CA PRO A 114 -12.42 0.23 2.07
C PRO A 114 -11.97 1.68 1.91
N PHE A 115 -10.65 1.86 1.77
CA PHE A 115 -9.99 3.16 1.63
C PHE A 115 -10.17 4.11 2.82
N SER A 116 -10.42 3.59 4.03
CA SER A 116 -10.62 4.38 5.26
C SER A 116 -9.63 5.54 5.44
N THR A 117 -8.34 5.35 5.17
CA THR A 117 -7.33 6.43 5.22
C THR A 117 -7.65 7.60 4.29
N ILE A 118 -8.06 7.31 3.05
CA ILE A 118 -8.38 8.32 2.04
C ILE A 118 -9.72 8.97 2.36
N VAL A 119 -10.72 8.20 2.79
CA VAL A 119 -12.04 8.70 3.21
C VAL A 119 -11.89 9.76 4.31
N ASN A 120 -11.03 9.48 5.30
CA ASN A 120 -10.77 10.33 6.46
C ASN A 120 -9.83 11.52 6.18
N PHE A 121 -9.35 11.72 4.95
CA PHE A 121 -8.63 12.95 4.62
C PHE A 121 -9.56 14.17 4.73
N PRO A 122 -9.00 15.37 5.02
CA PRO A 122 -9.76 16.62 5.02
C PRO A 122 -10.56 16.81 3.73
N LYS A 123 -11.75 17.40 3.87
CA LYS A 123 -12.61 17.72 2.73
C LYS A 123 -11.86 18.58 1.71
N GLY A 124 -11.94 18.23 0.44
CA GLY A 124 -11.28 18.98 -0.65
C GLY A 124 -9.75 18.88 -0.64
N LYS A 125 -9.16 17.90 0.06
CA LYS A 125 -7.70 17.69 0.05
C LYS A 125 -7.23 17.47 -1.40
N PRO A 126 -6.25 18.27 -1.88
CA PRO A 126 -5.62 18.02 -3.17
C PRO A 126 -4.88 16.68 -3.17
N ILE A 127 -5.06 15.92 -4.24
CA ILE A 127 -4.42 14.64 -4.47
C ILE A 127 -3.39 14.80 -5.57
N TYR A 128 -2.17 14.35 -5.29
CA TYR A 128 -1.08 14.37 -6.25
C TYR A 128 -0.71 12.95 -6.65
N THR A 129 -0.91 12.62 -7.92
CA THR A 129 -0.61 11.30 -8.50
C THR A 129 0.82 11.24 -9.05
N TYR A 130 1.80 11.68 -8.26
CA TYR A 130 3.21 11.52 -8.61
C TYR A 130 3.67 10.07 -8.42
N PRO A 131 4.56 9.56 -9.29
CA PRO A 131 5.12 10.19 -10.49
C PRO A 131 4.13 10.14 -11.67
N ARG A 132 4.01 11.22 -12.46
CA ARG A 132 3.01 11.28 -13.56
C ARG A 132 3.26 10.26 -14.66
N GLU A 133 4.51 10.01 -15.00
CA GLU A 133 4.93 9.06 -16.06
C GLU A 133 4.89 7.60 -15.63
N MET A 134 4.78 7.34 -14.32
CA MET A 134 4.70 5.97 -13.81
C MET A 134 3.32 5.38 -14.14
N VAL A 135 3.34 4.22 -14.78
CA VAL A 135 2.18 3.33 -14.98
C VAL A 135 2.34 2.16 -14.01
N PRO A 136 1.44 1.99 -13.03
CA PRO A 136 1.47 0.84 -12.13
C PRO A 136 1.35 -0.47 -12.91
N ALA A 137 1.95 -1.55 -12.40
CA ALA A 137 1.83 -2.88 -13.00
C ALA A 137 0.38 -3.42 -13.02
N GLY A 138 -0.44 -2.98 -12.06
CA GLY A 138 -1.85 -3.37 -11.94
C GLY A 138 -2.81 -2.48 -12.74
N GLU A 139 -4.09 -2.86 -12.72
CA GLU A 139 -5.14 -2.19 -13.50
C GLU A 139 -5.69 -0.93 -12.83
N LEU A 140 -5.48 -0.77 -11.52
CA LEU A 140 -5.99 0.37 -10.74
C LEU A 140 -5.38 1.69 -11.24
N GLN A 141 -6.24 2.59 -11.74
CA GLN A 141 -5.85 3.90 -12.26
C GLN A 141 -6.24 5.03 -11.30
N PHE A 142 -5.56 6.18 -11.48
CA PHE A 142 -5.73 7.38 -10.65
C PHE A 142 -5.84 8.63 -11.53
N SER A 143 -7.04 9.20 -11.68
CA SER A 143 -7.28 10.41 -12.47
C SER A 143 -7.73 11.61 -11.64
N ALA A 144 -8.42 11.34 -10.53
CA ALA A 144 -8.90 12.36 -9.61
C ALA A 144 -7.77 13.20 -8.98
N THR A 145 -8.00 14.50 -8.89
CA THR A 145 -7.08 15.49 -8.30
C THR A 145 -7.52 15.99 -6.93
N VAL A 146 -8.66 15.52 -6.43
CA VAL A 146 -9.26 15.89 -5.15
C VAL A 146 -9.80 14.62 -4.48
N LYS A 147 -9.81 14.60 -3.14
CA LYS A 147 -10.19 13.45 -2.31
C LYS A 147 -11.52 12.80 -2.70
N GLU A 148 -12.61 13.55 -2.77
CA GLU A 148 -13.95 12.97 -2.90
C GLU A 148 -14.11 12.23 -4.23
N PRO A 149 -13.76 12.81 -5.40
CA PRO A 149 -13.75 12.06 -6.65
C PRO A 149 -12.79 10.86 -6.63
N LEU A 150 -11.65 10.95 -5.94
CA LEU A 150 -10.71 9.83 -5.83
C LEU A 150 -11.36 8.65 -5.09
N VAL A 151 -12.08 8.89 -4.00
CA VAL A 151 -12.74 7.83 -3.24
C VAL A 151 -13.77 7.12 -4.10
N GLU A 152 -14.59 7.86 -4.84
CA GLU A 152 -15.59 7.27 -5.75
C GLU A 152 -14.90 6.46 -6.87
N GLU A 153 -13.89 7.04 -7.51
CA GLU A 153 -13.11 6.40 -8.58
C GLU A 153 -12.47 5.06 -8.11
N LEU A 154 -11.96 5.02 -6.87
CA LEU A 154 -11.37 3.82 -6.30
C LEU A 154 -12.41 2.76 -5.94
N LYS A 155 -13.55 3.17 -5.37
CA LYS A 155 -14.64 2.25 -5.02
C LYS A 155 -15.26 1.63 -6.27
N GLU A 156 -15.48 2.41 -7.32
CA GLU A 156 -16.00 1.91 -8.61
C GLU A 156 -15.07 0.85 -9.23
N GLN A 157 -13.76 1.12 -9.28
CA GLN A 157 -12.79 0.19 -9.87
C GLN A 157 -12.59 -1.12 -9.10
N THR A 158 -12.94 -1.16 -7.81
CA THR A 158 -12.54 -2.26 -6.92
C THR A 158 -13.69 -3.00 -6.26
N LEU A 159 -14.87 -2.37 -6.18
CA LEU A 159 -16.08 -2.94 -5.57
C LEU A 159 -17.26 -3.01 -6.56
N GLY A 160 -17.12 -2.38 -7.73
CA GLY A 160 -18.13 -2.32 -8.79
C GLY A 160 -18.20 -3.55 -9.67
#